data_AF-A0A1A8IP61-F1
#
_entry.id   AF-A0A1A8IP61-F1
#
_cell.length_a   1.000
_cell.length_b   1.000
_cell.length_c   1.000
_cell.angle_alpha   90.00
_cell.angle_beta   90.00
_cell.angle_gamma   90.00
#
_symmetry.space_group_name_H-M   'P 1'
#
loop_
_entity.id
_entity.type
_entity.pdbx_description
1 polymer ?
#
loop_
_entity_poly.entity_id
_entity_poly.type
_entity_poly.pdbx_seq_one_letter_code
_entity_poly.pdbx_strand_id
1 'polypeptide(L)'
;MDWLMHAVEKDLGVDRRQLGPGPRPQEVVALVPVRWVMGLRERKLTRYARFESVSTEEICTYLRSSQVKLPPGWTRVCIQGLRKSKLNYRLIRDPCHHQMEMPSQDSYVRTMQCVSQHNVRNLWREAHYHLVQ
;
A
#
# COMPACT_ATOMS: atom_id res chain seq x y z
N MET A 1 9.63 -13.47 -4.11
CA MET A 1 8.35 -12.97 -3.54
C MET A 1 8.44 -12.80 -2.03
N ASP A 2 9.34 -13.54 -1.36
CA ASP A 2 9.46 -13.57 0.10
C ASP A 2 9.74 -12.23 0.76
N TRP A 3 10.51 -11.35 0.10
CA TRP A 3 10.76 -10.01 0.66
C TRP A 3 9.47 -9.19 0.81
N LEU A 4 8.53 -9.31 -0.13
CA LEU A 4 7.28 -8.56 -0.12
C LEU A 4 6.35 -9.16 0.93
N MET A 5 6.25 -10.49 0.99
CA MET A 5 5.49 -11.17 2.04
C MET A 5 6.03 -10.82 3.44
N HIS A 6 7.36 -10.80 3.61
CA HIS A 6 7.98 -10.40 4.87
C HIS A 6 7.72 -8.92 5.22
N ALA A 7 7.77 -8.02 4.25
CA ALA A 7 7.44 -6.61 4.47
C ALA A 7 5.95 -6.43 4.84
N VAL A 8 5.05 -7.16 4.19
CA VAL A 8 3.61 -7.15 4.51
C VAL A 8 3.37 -7.68 5.92
N GLU A 9 3.99 -8.79 6.29
CA GLU A 9 3.88 -9.35 7.64
C GLU A 9 4.39 -8.36 8.70
N LYS A 10 5.58 -7.80 8.49
CA LYS A 10 6.23 -6.90 9.46
C LYS A 10 5.56 -5.52 9.56
N ASP A 11 5.28 -4.88 8.44
CA ASP A 11 4.86 -3.49 8.39
C ASP A 11 3.32 -3.34 8.44
N LEU A 12 2.60 -4.33 7.89
CA LEU A 12 1.13 -4.31 7.80
C LEU A 12 0.45 -5.27 8.79
N GLY A 13 1.21 -6.15 9.47
CA GLY A 13 0.70 -7.04 10.52
C GLY A 13 -0.23 -8.13 10.01
N VAL A 14 -0.09 -8.53 8.74
CA VAL A 14 -0.86 -9.61 8.13
C VAL A 14 -0.11 -10.93 8.30
N ASP A 15 -0.75 -11.93 8.90
CA ASP A 15 -0.16 -13.26 9.11
C ASP A 15 0.27 -13.88 7.77
N ARG A 16 1.49 -14.43 7.72
CA ARG A 16 2.05 -15.02 6.50
C ARG A 16 1.18 -16.12 5.88
N ARG A 17 0.42 -16.85 6.69
CA ARG A 17 -0.52 -17.89 6.21
C ARG A 17 -1.66 -17.32 5.40
N GLN A 18 -2.00 -16.05 5.62
CA GLN A 18 -3.04 -15.30 4.91
C GLN A 18 -2.50 -14.54 3.70
N LEU A 19 -1.27 -14.84 3.29
CA LEU A 19 -0.63 -14.27 2.10
C LEU A 19 -0.51 -15.35 1.02
N GLY A 20 -0.80 -14.97 -0.21
CA GLY A 20 -0.65 -15.81 -1.40
C GLY A 20 -0.06 -15.02 -2.57
N PRO A 21 0.40 -15.71 -3.62
CA PRO A 21 0.86 -15.05 -4.84
C PRO A 21 -0.27 -14.25 -5.49
N GLY A 22 0.03 -13.04 -5.95
CA GLY A 22 -0.89 -12.24 -6.75
C GLY A 22 -0.88 -12.62 -8.24
N PRO A 23 -1.81 -12.03 -9.01
CA PRO A 23 -1.95 -12.33 -10.44
C PRO A 23 -0.77 -11.81 -11.27
N ARG A 24 -0.06 -10.77 -10.82
CA ARG A 24 1.12 -10.24 -11.51
C ARG A 24 2.42 -10.49 -10.74
N PRO A 25 3.58 -10.45 -11.43
CA PRO A 25 4.86 -10.41 -10.76
C PRO A 25 4.92 -9.24 -9.77
N GLN A 26 5.44 -9.49 -8.57
CA GLN A 26 5.58 -8.48 -7.49
C GLN A 26 4.26 -8.09 -6.81
N GLU A 27 3.20 -8.87 -7.00
CA GLU A 27 1.94 -8.73 -6.26
C GLU A 27 1.77 -9.89 -5.27
N VAL A 28 1.24 -9.58 -4.08
CA VAL A 28 0.81 -10.56 -3.08
C VAL A 28 -0.67 -10.32 -2.83
N VAL A 29 -1.47 -11.38 -2.79
CA VAL A 29 -2.86 -11.31 -2.34
C VAL A 29 -2.89 -11.60 -0.84
N ALA A 30 -3.60 -10.77 -0.10
CA ALA A 30 -3.78 -10.93 1.34
C ALA A 30 -5.26 -11.11 1.66
N LEU A 31 -5.56 -12.09 2.52
CA LEU A 31 -6.88 -12.26 3.13
C LEU A 31 -6.92 -11.44 4.42
N VAL A 32 -7.76 -10.41 4.48
CA VAL A 32 -7.79 -9.45 5.59
C VAL A 32 -9.22 -9.12 6.02
N PRO A 33 -9.44 -8.68 7.27
CA PRO A 33 -10.74 -8.14 7.69
C PRO A 33 -11.10 -6.87 6.91
N VAL A 34 -12.38 -6.65 6.61
CA VAL A 34 -12.86 -5.40 5.96
C VAL A 34 -12.48 -4.16 6.78
N ARG A 35 -12.54 -4.26 8.12
CA ARG A 35 -12.10 -3.20 9.04
C ARG A 35 -10.62 -2.84 8.90
N TRP A 36 -9.77 -3.80 8.51
CA TRP A 36 -8.35 -3.54 8.27
C TRP A 36 -8.16 -2.63 7.05
N VAL A 37 -8.95 -2.84 5.99
CA VAL A 37 -8.94 -1.98 4.79
C VAL A 37 -9.41 -0.56 5.12
N MET A 38 -10.44 -0.43 5.95
CA MET A 38 -10.90 0.87 6.45
C MET A 38 -9.81 1.57 7.27
N GLY A 39 -9.16 0.83 8.19
CA GLY A 39 -8.02 1.35 8.96
C GLY A 39 -6.85 1.78 8.08
N LEU A 40 -6.58 1.09 6.97
CA LEU A 40 -5.55 1.49 6.00
C LEU A 40 -5.87 2.86 5.38
N ARG A 41 -7.14 3.08 4.98
CA ARG A 41 -7.60 4.34 4.40
C ARG A 41 -7.49 5.50 5.40
N GLU A 42 -7.80 5.24 6.66
CA GLU A 42 -7.76 6.22 7.75
C GLU A 42 -6.39 6.38 8.40
N ARG A 43 -5.36 5.65 7.94
CA ARG A 43 -4.02 5.57 8.54
C ARG A 43 -4.02 5.11 10.01
N LYS A 44 -5.06 4.37 10.41
CA LYS A 44 -5.27 3.79 11.75
C LYS A 44 -5.19 2.27 11.70
N LEU A 45 -4.11 1.74 11.12
CA LEU A 45 -3.91 0.31 11.02
C LEU A 45 -3.74 -0.32 12.40
N THR A 46 -4.67 -1.19 12.77
CA THR A 46 -4.52 -2.09 13.92
C THR A 46 -3.74 -3.32 13.46
N ARG A 47 -2.61 -3.61 14.11
CA ARG A 47 -1.68 -4.70 13.76
C ARG A 47 -2.21 -6.08 14.17
N TYR A 48 -3.40 -6.47 13.76
CA TYR A 48 -3.96 -7.79 14.09
C TYR A 48 -4.98 -8.21 13.03
N ALA A 49 -4.50 -8.73 11.90
CA ALA A 49 -5.35 -9.29 10.86
C ALA A 49 -5.37 -10.83 10.89
N ARG A 50 -5.23 -11.46 12.07
CA ARG A 50 -5.17 -12.93 12.17
C ARG A 50 -6.55 -13.56 12.02
N PHE A 51 -6.66 -14.57 11.17
CA PHE A 51 -7.87 -15.37 11.00
C PHE A 51 -7.79 -16.61 11.92
N GLU A 52 -8.20 -16.44 13.17
CA GLU A 52 -7.92 -17.41 14.26
C GLU A 52 -8.81 -18.67 14.24
N SER A 53 -9.99 -18.60 13.63
CA SER A 53 -11.00 -19.67 13.68
C SER A 53 -11.00 -20.61 12.49
N VAL A 54 -9.95 -20.60 11.66
CA VAL A 54 -9.95 -21.23 10.32
C VAL A 54 -8.64 -21.98 10.08
N SER A 55 -8.71 -23.16 9.46
CA SER A 55 -7.53 -23.99 9.19
C SER A 55 -6.65 -23.36 8.10
N THR A 56 -5.38 -23.80 8.03
CA THR A 56 -4.46 -23.30 6.99
C THR A 56 -4.95 -23.67 5.58
N GLU A 57 -5.56 -24.83 5.43
CA GLU A 57 -6.12 -25.34 4.17
C GLU A 57 -7.30 -24.49 3.69
N GLU A 58 -8.16 -24.08 4.62
CA GLU A 58 -9.28 -23.18 4.35
C GLU A 58 -8.78 -21.79 3.94
N ILE A 59 -7.78 -21.25 4.65
CA ILE A 59 -7.14 -19.97 4.27
C ILE A 59 -6.58 -20.04 2.85
N CYS A 60 -5.85 -21.11 2.53
CA CYS A 60 -5.32 -21.35 1.18
C CYS A 60 -6.43 -21.39 0.13
N THR A 61 -7.60 -21.96 0.47
CA THR A 61 -8.76 -22.01 -0.42
C THR A 61 -9.35 -20.61 -0.63
N TYR A 62 -9.49 -19.81 0.42
CA TYR A 62 -9.98 -18.43 0.32
C TYR A 62 -9.06 -17.51 -0.48
N LEU A 63 -7.76 -17.77 -0.49
CA LEU A 63 -6.79 -17.00 -1.29
C LEU A 63 -6.89 -17.26 -2.80
N ARG A 64 -7.50 -18.38 -3.23
CA ARG A 64 -7.65 -18.68 -4.66
C ARG A 64 -8.61 -17.71 -5.32
N SER A 65 -8.25 -17.18 -6.48
CA SER A 65 -9.09 -16.24 -7.25
C SER A 65 -10.47 -16.80 -7.58
N SER A 66 -10.56 -18.10 -7.87
CA SER A 66 -11.81 -18.82 -8.17
C SER A 66 -12.79 -18.88 -7.00
N GLN A 67 -12.32 -18.72 -5.76
CA GLN A 67 -13.19 -18.69 -4.60
C GLN A 67 -13.91 -17.33 -4.54
N VAL A 68 -15.19 -17.32 -4.91
CA VAL A 68 -15.99 -16.08 -4.93
C VAL A 68 -16.52 -15.73 -3.53
N LYS A 69 -16.98 -16.74 -2.79
CA LYS A 69 -17.55 -16.55 -1.45
C LYS A 69 -16.45 -16.54 -0.39
N LEU A 70 -16.32 -15.42 0.29
CA LEU A 70 -15.44 -15.24 1.45
C LEU A 70 -16.27 -15.25 2.75
N PRO A 71 -15.61 -15.50 3.89
CA PRO A 71 -16.24 -15.37 5.20
C PRO A 71 -16.80 -13.96 5.43
N PRO A 72 -17.92 -13.80 6.13
CA PRO A 72 -18.48 -12.48 6.42
C PRO A 72 -17.48 -11.57 7.13
N GLY A 73 -17.34 -10.33 6.67
CA GLY A 73 -16.38 -9.36 7.23
C GLY A 73 -14.94 -9.54 6.76
N TRP A 74 -14.68 -10.45 5.81
CA TRP A 74 -13.36 -10.68 5.20
C TRP A 74 -13.34 -10.29 3.74
N THR A 75 -12.16 -9.88 3.27
CA THR A 75 -11.93 -9.51 1.88
C THR A 75 -10.52 -9.90 1.43
N ARG A 76 -10.33 -9.99 0.12
CA ARG A 76 -9.02 -10.13 -0.50
C ARG A 76 -8.54 -8.78 -0.99
N VAL A 77 -7.29 -8.45 -0.70
CA VAL A 77 -6.64 -7.26 -1.24
C VAL A 77 -5.40 -7.67 -2.03
N CYS A 78 -5.17 -6.99 -3.15
CA CYS A 78 -3.91 -7.12 -3.88
C CYS A 78 -2.94 -6.06 -3.37
N ILE A 79 -1.74 -6.49 -2.97
CA ILE A 79 -0.67 -5.65 -2.48
C ILE A 79 0.48 -5.71 -3.47
N GLN A 80 0.77 -4.57 -4.09
CA GLN A 80 1.88 -4.44 -5.02
C GLN A 80 3.11 -3.89 -4.30
N GLY A 81 4.23 -4.62 -4.40
CA GLY A 81 5.50 -4.20 -3.84
C GLY A 81 6.37 -3.48 -4.86
N LEU A 82 6.78 -2.24 -4.56
CA LEU A 82 7.75 -1.51 -5.38
C LEU A 82 9.10 -1.40 -4.65
N ARG A 83 10.17 -1.90 -5.27
CA ARG A 83 11.54 -1.69 -4.79
C ARG A 83 12.12 -0.43 -5.43
N LYS A 84 12.49 0.55 -4.61
CA LYS A 84 13.09 1.81 -5.09
C LYS A 84 14.32 1.62 -5.97
N SER A 85 15.15 0.62 -5.69
CA SER A 85 16.34 0.29 -6.49
C SER A 85 16.03 -0.30 -7.87
N LYS A 86 14.77 -0.66 -8.15
CA LYS A 86 14.31 -1.20 -9.43
C LYS A 86 13.44 -0.20 -10.21
N LEU A 87 13.34 1.03 -9.75
CA LEU A 87 12.68 2.10 -10.46
C LEU A 87 13.75 2.85 -11.25
N ASN A 88 13.48 3.10 -12.54
CA ASN A 88 14.33 3.97 -13.37
C ASN A 88 14.28 5.44 -12.94
N TYR A 89 13.56 5.76 -11.87
CA TYR A 89 13.41 7.09 -11.32
C TYR A 89 13.37 7.06 -9.79
N ARG A 90 13.88 8.12 -9.15
CA ARG A 90 13.95 8.22 -7.70
C ARG A 90 12.58 8.58 -7.12
N LEU A 91 11.97 7.68 -6.36
CA LEU A 91 10.80 8.04 -5.55
C LEU A 91 11.22 8.96 -4.41
N ILE A 92 10.86 10.24 -4.51
CA ILE A 92 10.94 11.19 -3.39
C ILE A 92 10.06 10.63 -2.26
N ARG A 93 10.69 10.24 -1.14
CA ARG A 93 9.97 10.05 0.12
C ARG A 93 9.73 11.46 0.63
N ASP A 94 8.54 12.00 0.44
CA ASP A 94 8.23 13.34 0.91
C ASP A 94 8.30 13.35 2.45
N PRO A 95 9.25 14.07 3.08
CA PRO A 95 9.26 14.23 4.53
C PRO A 95 8.02 15.01 5.01
N CYS A 96 7.34 15.73 4.10
CA CYS A 96 6.15 16.52 4.39
C CYS A 96 4.90 15.65 4.62
N HIS A 97 4.94 14.34 4.36
CA HIS A 97 3.83 13.45 4.71
C HIS A 97 3.50 13.38 6.20
N HIS A 98 4.44 13.74 7.08
CA HIS A 98 4.20 13.83 8.52
C HIS A 98 3.69 15.21 8.98
N GLN A 99 3.81 16.26 8.15
CA GLN A 99 3.36 17.62 8.50
C GLN A 99 2.00 17.99 7.91
N MET A 100 1.50 17.21 6.94
CA MET A 100 0.15 17.37 6.43
C MET A 100 -0.81 16.46 7.20
N GLU A 101 -1.02 16.78 8.48
CA GLU A 101 -2.38 16.67 9.02
C GLU A 101 -3.27 17.44 8.05
N MET A 102 -4.13 16.76 7.29
CA MET A 102 -5.03 17.38 6.34
C MET A 102 -6.06 18.22 7.11
N PRO A 103 -5.91 19.57 7.22
CA PRO A 103 -6.91 20.37 7.87
C PRO A 103 -7.89 20.76 6.77
N SER A 104 -9.03 20.06 6.69
CA SER A 104 -10.16 20.31 5.76
C SER A 104 -9.79 20.40 4.27
N GLN A 105 -10.35 19.49 3.48
CA GLN A 105 -10.04 19.25 2.08
C GLN A 105 -10.67 20.28 1.10
N ASP A 106 -10.79 21.56 1.48
CA ASP A 106 -11.77 22.46 0.83
C ASP A 106 -11.18 23.64 0.03
N SER A 107 -9.85 23.72 -0.17
CA SER A 107 -9.30 24.76 -1.05
C SER A 107 -8.56 24.15 -2.23
N TYR A 108 -9.19 24.22 -3.41
CA TYR A 108 -8.60 23.90 -4.71
C TYR A 108 -7.22 24.54 -4.91
N VAL A 109 -7.05 25.79 -4.44
CA VAL A 109 -5.78 26.53 -4.51
C VAL A 109 -4.67 25.81 -3.75
N ARG A 110 -4.96 25.28 -2.56
CA ARG A 110 -3.97 24.59 -1.73
C ARG A 110 -3.56 23.26 -2.34
N THR A 111 -4.52 22.54 -2.94
CA THR A 111 -4.24 21.33 -3.72
C THR A 111 -3.34 21.65 -4.92
N MET A 112 -3.65 22.70 -5.68
CA MET A 112 -2.83 23.14 -6.82
C MET A 112 -1.42 23.57 -6.39
N GLN A 113 -1.27 24.23 -5.24
CA GLN A 113 0.04 24.59 -4.68
C GLN A 113 0.85 23.35 -4.28
N CYS A 114 0.23 22.34 -3.68
CA CYS A 114 0.92 21.09 -3.39
C CYS A 114 1.34 20.39 -4.68
N VAL A 115 0.46 20.30 -5.68
CA VAL A 115 0.78 19.68 -6.98
C VAL A 115 1.93 20.42 -7.67
N SER A 116 1.92 21.76 -7.67
CA SER A 116 3.00 22.54 -8.28
C SER A 116 4.33 22.35 -7.57
N GLN A 117 4.34 22.35 -6.23
CA GLN A 117 5.55 22.09 -5.44
C GLN A 117 6.12 20.69 -5.70
N HIS A 118 5.27 19.67 -5.81
CA HIS A 118 5.68 18.32 -6.15
C HIS A 118 6.23 18.24 -7.59
N ASN A 119 5.57 18.86 -8.56
CA ASN A 119 6.03 18.88 -9.95
C ASN A 119 7.39 19.59 -10.08
N VAL A 120 7.59 20.70 -9.39
CA VAL A 120 8.87 21.40 -9.39
C VAL A 120 9.98 20.51 -8.80
N ARG A 121 9.71 19.87 -7.66
CA ARG A 121 10.69 18.98 -7.00
C ARG A 121 10.99 17.70 -7.78
N ASN A 122 9.99 17.12 -8.45
CA ASN A 122 10.09 15.84 -9.14
C ASN A 122 10.63 15.95 -10.57
N LEU A 123 10.30 17.02 -11.30
CA LEU A 123 10.60 17.13 -12.74
C LEU A 123 11.49 18.32 -13.07
N TRP A 124 11.33 19.45 -12.38
CA TRP A 124 12.07 20.67 -12.71
C TRP A 124 13.39 20.80 -11.97
N ARG A 125 13.62 20.06 -10.88
CA ARG A 125 14.87 20.20 -10.12
C ARG A 125 16.09 19.82 -10.95
N GLU A 126 16.03 18.73 -11.72
CA GLU A 126 17.12 18.35 -12.63
C GLU A 126 17.19 19.30 -13.83
N ALA A 127 16.06 19.61 -14.47
CA ALA A 127 16.04 20.52 -15.62
C ALA A 127 16.56 21.92 -15.28
N HIS A 128 16.17 22.50 -14.15
CA HIS A 128 16.66 23.79 -13.67
C HIS A 128 18.16 23.75 -13.36
N TYR A 129 18.65 22.68 -12.74
CA TYR A 129 20.08 22.54 -12.45
C TYR A 129 20.92 22.44 -13.73
N HIS A 130 20.37 21.84 -14.80
CA HIS A 130 21.10 21.61 -16.04
C HIS A 130 20.91 22.69 -17.12
N LEU A 131 19.82 23.47 -17.09
CA LEU A 131 19.44 24.34 -18.23
C LEU A 131 19.28 25.83 -17.91
N VAL A 132 19.30 26.24 -16.63
CA VAL A 132 18.98 27.62 -16.22
C VAL A 132 20.13 28.22 -15.41
N GLN A 133 21.36 28.18 -15.95
CA GLN A 133 22.48 28.98 -15.43
C GLN A 133 22.28 30.46 -15.72
#